data_AF-A0A9Q0NES0-F1
#
_entry.id   AF-A0A9Q0NES0-F1
#
_cell.length_a   1.000
_cell.length_b   1.000
_cell.length_c   1.000
_cell.angle_alpha   90.00
_cell.angle_beta   90.00
_cell.angle_gamma   90.00
#
_symmetry.space_group_name_H-M   'P 1'
#
loop_
_entity.id
_entity.type
_entity.pdbx_description
1 polymer ?
#
loop_
_entity_poly.entity_id
_entity_poly.type
_entity_poly.pdbx_seq_one_letter_code
_entity_poly.pdbx_strand_id
1 'polypeptide(L)'
;MKKIILFIENFLLILFTISLSSAQIKGPRKCANEICSEPISTGRAILTYTSPNDFNLSFKIKDIITVYAKPVTETADDIWHVEINGKKGYAPK
;
A
#
# COMPACT_ATOMS: atom_id res chain seq x y z
N MET A 1 7.65 46.53 0.77
CA MET A 1 8.46 45.69 1.68
C MET A 1 7.62 44.64 2.43
N LYS A 2 6.59 45.01 3.21
CA LYS A 2 5.73 44.04 3.93
C LYS A 2 5.10 42.92 3.06
N LYS A 3 4.63 43.24 1.85
CA LYS A 3 4.04 42.25 0.92
C LYS A 3 5.05 41.18 0.43
N ILE A 4 6.32 41.56 0.30
CA ILE A 4 7.40 40.65 -0.11
C ILE A 4 7.76 39.72 1.05
N ILE A 5 7.78 40.23 2.28
CA ILE A 5 8.01 39.44 3.49
C ILE A 5 6.90 38.39 3.67
N LEU A 6 5.63 38.79 3.55
CA LEU A 6 4.49 37.87 3.62
C LEU A 6 4.52 36.79 2.53
N PHE A 7 5.00 37.13 1.34
CA PHE A 7 5.15 36.17 0.24
C PHE A 7 6.24 35.14 0.55
N ILE A 8 7.38 35.58 1.10
CA ILE A 8 8.49 34.71 1.49
C ILE A 8 8.08 33.78 2.63
N GLU A 9 7.38 34.28 3.65
CA GLU A 9 6.87 33.47 4.76
C GLU A 9 5.93 32.36 4.29
N ASN A 10 4.98 32.70 3.40
CA ASN A 10 4.04 31.73 2.85
C ASN A 10 4.73 30.68 1.97
N PHE A 11 5.72 31.10 1.17
CA PHE A 11 6.52 30.19 0.36
C PHE A 11 7.35 29.21 1.20
N LEU A 12 7.94 29.68 2.31
CA LEU A 12 8.67 28.83 3.25
C LEU A 12 7.76 27.81 3.95
N LEU A 13 6.54 28.21 4.31
CA LEU A 13 5.55 27.30 4.90
C LEU A 13 5.16 26.17 3.93
N ILE A 14 4.98 26.49 2.65
CA ILE A 14 4.65 25.48 1.61
C ILE A 14 5.80 24.48 1.46
N LEU A 15 7.06 24.94 1.39
CA LEU A 15 8.22 24.05 1.29
C LEU A 15 8.36 23.14 2.52
N PHE A 16 8.02 23.64 3.71
CA PHE A 16 8.05 22.84 4.94
C PHE A 16 7.02 21.71 4.90
N THR A 17 5.80 21.96 4.39
CA THR A 17 4.75 20.93 4.30
C THR A 17 5.06 19.81 3.31
N ILE A 18 5.75 20.09 2.21
CA ILE A 18 6.15 19.06 1.22
C ILE A 18 7.22 18.13 1.82
N SER A 19 8.07 18.66 2.69
CA SER A 19 9.17 17.92 3.35
C SER A 19 8.68 16.85 4.34
N LEU A 20 7.45 16.94 4.81
CA LEU A 20 6.83 15.99 5.75
C LEU A 20 6.15 14.80 5.06
N SER A 21 6.06 14.81 3.73
CA SER A 21 5.46 13.71 2.97
C SER A 21 6.46 12.58 2.75
N SER A 22 6.67 11.72 3.76
CA SER A 22 7.35 10.45 3.55
C SER A 22 6.35 9.39 3.07
N ALA A 23 6.26 9.18 1.75
CA ALA A 23 5.59 7.99 1.23
C ALA A 23 6.51 6.79 1.51
N GLN A 24 6.22 6.01 2.56
CA GLN A 24 6.92 4.75 2.80
C GLN A 24 6.49 3.73 1.76
N ILE A 25 7.12 3.77 0.59
CA ILE A 25 7.02 2.70 -0.40
C ILE A 25 7.72 1.50 0.22
N LYS A 26 6.93 0.57 0.79
CA LYS A 26 7.44 -0.70 1.34
C LYS A 26 8.14 -1.48 0.24
N GLY A 27 9.47 -1.32 0.12
CA GLY A 27 10.41 -2.15 -0.62
C GLY A 27 10.11 -2.47 -2.10
N PRO A 28 11.04 -3.13 -2.80
CA PRO A 28 10.76 -3.68 -4.12
C PRO A 28 9.75 -4.83 -4.04
N ARG A 29 8.92 -4.98 -5.08
CA ARG A 29 7.89 -6.01 -5.18
C ARG A 29 8.07 -6.86 -6.44
N LYS A 30 7.70 -8.13 -6.35
CA LYS A 30 7.56 -9.06 -7.47
C LYS A 30 6.12 -8.97 -7.99
N CYS A 31 6.00 -8.64 -9.27
CA CYS A 31 4.74 -8.50 -10.00
C CYS A 31 4.78 -9.35 -11.28
N ALA A 32 3.62 -9.61 -11.89
CA ALA A 32 3.55 -10.29 -13.18
C ALA A 32 4.05 -9.39 -14.33
N ASN A 33 3.87 -8.08 -14.22
CA ASN A 33 4.30 -7.08 -15.20
C ASN A 33 4.82 -5.80 -14.51
N GLU A 34 5.44 -4.90 -15.27
CA GLU A 34 6.10 -3.68 -14.76
C GLU A 34 5.17 -2.74 -13.97
N ILE A 35 3.87 -2.76 -14.28
CA ILE A 35 2.85 -1.92 -13.65
C ILE A 35 2.00 -2.66 -12.60
N CYS A 36 2.29 -3.93 -12.30
CA CYS A 36 1.57 -4.76 -11.34
C CYS A 36 0.03 -4.83 -11.56
N SER A 37 -0.41 -4.77 -12.82
CA SER A 37 -1.83 -4.78 -13.18
C SER A 37 -2.37 -6.19 -13.40
N GLU A 38 -1.49 -7.16 -13.64
CA GLU A 38 -1.86 -8.55 -13.91
C GLU A 38 -1.75 -9.42 -12.67
N PRO A 39 -2.66 -10.39 -12.48
CA PRO A 39 -2.60 -11.31 -11.35
C PRO A 39 -1.42 -12.28 -11.52
N ILE A 40 -0.64 -12.46 -10.45
CA ILE A 40 0.41 -13.48 -10.35
C ILE A 40 -0.21 -14.87 -10.11
N SER A 41 -1.22 -14.92 -9.24
CA SER A 41 -1.83 -16.18 -8.80
C SER A 41 -3.20 -15.97 -8.17
N THR A 42 -4.04 -17.00 -8.18
CA THR A 42 -5.27 -17.06 -7.40
C THR A 42 -5.16 -18.16 -6.35
N GLY A 43 -5.63 -17.88 -5.14
CA GLY A 43 -5.60 -18.81 -4.01
C GLY A 43 -6.90 -18.80 -3.22
N ARG A 44 -6.97 -19.70 -2.24
CA ARG A 44 -8.08 -19.77 -1.29
C ARG A 44 -7.54 -19.60 0.12
N ALA A 45 -8.16 -18.71 0.90
CA ALA A 45 -7.78 -18.48 2.28
C ALA A 45 -7.95 -19.74 3.13
N ILE A 46 -6.90 -20.11 3.88
CA ILE A 46 -6.92 -21.26 4.81
C ILE A 46 -7.21 -20.86 6.26
N LEU A 47 -7.20 -19.55 6.54
CA LEU A 47 -7.47 -18.95 7.84
C LEU A 47 -8.33 -17.69 7.68
N THR A 48 -8.91 -17.23 8.79
CA THR A 48 -9.63 -15.94 8.84
C THR A 48 -8.69 -14.89 9.40
N TYR A 49 -8.61 -13.74 8.74
CA TYR A 49 -7.86 -12.57 9.17
C TYR A 49 -8.80 -11.37 9.30
N THR A 50 -8.79 -10.77 10.49
CA THR A 50 -9.47 -9.49 10.75
C THR A 50 -8.41 -8.41 10.81
N SER A 51 -8.48 -7.46 9.89
CA SER A 51 -7.55 -6.34 9.84
C SER A 51 -7.71 -5.44 11.08
N PRO A 52 -6.61 -5.03 11.73
CA PRO A 52 -6.66 -4.07 12.83
C PRO A 52 -6.80 -2.61 12.34
N ASN A 53 -6.72 -2.36 11.03
CA ASN A 53 -6.79 -1.02 10.44
C ASN A 53 -7.43 -1.03 9.04
N ASP A 54 -7.74 0.15 8.52
CA ASP A 54 -8.39 0.29 7.21
C ASP A 54 -7.46 0.07 6.01
N PHE A 55 -6.14 -0.06 6.25
CA PHE A 55 -5.15 -0.22 5.18
C PHE A 55 -5.06 -1.66 4.67
N ASN A 56 -5.33 -2.64 5.54
CA ASN A 56 -5.35 -4.05 5.15
C ASN A 56 -6.78 -4.57 4.98
N LEU A 57 -6.95 -5.50 4.04
CA LEU A 57 -8.20 -6.20 3.80
C LEU A 57 -8.35 -7.35 4.78
N SER A 58 -9.54 -7.46 5.36
CA SER A 58 -9.95 -8.66 6.09
C SER A 58 -10.40 -9.74 5.11
N PHE A 59 -10.20 -11.00 5.47
CA PHE A 59 -10.65 -12.15 4.69
C PHE A 59 -11.07 -13.30 5.60
N LYS A 60 -12.00 -14.12 5.12
CA LYS A 60 -12.48 -15.31 5.83
C LYS A 60 -11.88 -16.56 5.22
N ILE A 61 -11.83 -17.63 6.01
CA ILE A 61 -11.51 -18.95 5.48
C ILE A 61 -12.39 -19.26 4.25
N LYS A 62 -11.78 -19.83 3.23
CA LYS A 62 -12.36 -20.14 1.92
C LYS A 62 -12.60 -18.96 0.98
N ASP A 63 -12.34 -17.71 1.37
CA ASP A 63 -12.39 -16.59 0.42
C ASP A 63 -11.39 -16.82 -0.72
N ILE A 64 -11.78 -16.41 -1.93
CA ILE A 64 -10.90 -16.43 -3.10
C ILE A 64 -10.07 -15.15 -3.06
N ILE A 65 -8.75 -15.31 -3.13
CA ILE A 65 -7.78 -14.21 -3.08
C ILE A 65 -7.01 -14.21 -4.38
N THR A 66 -7.07 -13.09 -5.11
CA THR A 66 -6.24 -12.87 -6.29
C THR A 66 -5.03 -12.03 -5.89
N VAL A 67 -3.82 -12.52 -6.16
CA VAL A 67 -2.57 -11.86 -5.76
C VAL A 67 -1.94 -11.16 -6.96
N TYR A 68 -1.64 -9.87 -6.84
CA TYR A 68 -1.05 -9.03 -7.88
C TYR A 68 0.41 -8.68 -7.62
N ALA A 69 0.81 -8.55 -6.34
CA ALA A 69 2.19 -8.25 -5.98
C ALA A 69 2.60 -8.87 -4.65
N LYS A 70 3.83 -9.35 -4.57
CA LYS A 70 4.46 -9.86 -3.34
C LYS A 70 5.74 -9.08 -3.03
N PRO A 71 6.12 -8.87 -1.76
CA PRO A 71 7.43 -8.31 -1.45
C PRO A 71 8.56 -9.22 -1.98
N VAL A 72 9.70 -8.64 -2.37
CA VAL A 72 10.85 -9.42 -2.88
C VAL A 72 11.47 -10.29 -1.79
N THR A 73 11.59 -9.73 -0.59
CA THR A 73 12.14 -10.36 0.60
C THR A 73 10.99 -10.76 1.51
N GLU A 74 10.93 -12.02 1.94
CA GLU A 74 9.92 -12.43 2.91
C GLU A 74 10.32 -12.03 4.34
N THR A 75 9.46 -11.28 5.02
CA THR A 75 9.58 -10.83 6.42
C THR A 75 8.28 -11.05 7.19
N ALA A 76 8.31 -10.96 8.52
CA ALA A 76 7.11 -11.15 9.35
C ALA A 76 6.00 -10.10 9.10
N ASP A 77 6.35 -8.93 8.55
CA ASP A 77 5.44 -7.81 8.27
C ASP A 77 5.05 -7.70 6.79
N ASP A 78 5.21 -8.79 6.05
CA ASP A 78 4.92 -8.84 4.63
C ASP A 78 3.46 -8.62 4.33
N ILE A 79 3.22 -7.64 3.46
CA ILE A 79 1.89 -7.37 2.92
C ILE A 79 1.91 -7.58 1.41
N TRP A 80 0.98 -8.40 0.95
CA TRP A 80 0.76 -8.69 -0.46
C TRP A 80 -0.30 -7.74 -1.01
N HIS A 81 -0.15 -7.30 -2.26
CA HIS A 81 -1.21 -6.59 -2.96
C HIS A 81 -2.17 -7.63 -3.53
N VAL A 82 -3.41 -7.60 -3.08
CA VAL A 82 -4.42 -8.61 -3.38
C VAL A 82 -5.77 -7.99 -3.72
N GLU A 83 -6.63 -8.80 -4.30
CA GLU A 83 -8.05 -8.53 -4.46
C GLU A 83 -8.87 -9.62 -3.80
N ILE A 84 -9.82 -9.21 -2.95
CA ILE A 84 -10.68 -10.08 -2.16
C ILE A 84 -12.10 -9.54 -2.26
N ASN A 85 -13.05 -10.37 -2.69
CA ASN A 85 -14.46 -9.99 -2.83
C ASN A 85 -14.65 -8.69 -3.67
N GLY A 86 -13.85 -8.51 -4.72
CA GLY A 86 -13.89 -7.34 -5.60
C GLY A 86 -13.22 -6.07 -5.06
N LYS A 87 -12.60 -6.13 -3.87
CA LYS A 87 -11.85 -5.00 -3.28
C LYS A 87 -10.34 -5.25 -3.41
N LYS A 88 -9.62 -4.31 -4.02
CA LYS A 88 -8.14 -4.28 -4.08
C LYS A 88 -7.57 -3.61 -2.85
N GLY A 89 -6.47 -4.15 -2.33
CA GLY A 89 -5.80 -3.64 -1.13
C GLY A 89 -4.67 -4.55 -0.69
N TYR A 90 -4.23 -4.40 0.56
CA TYR A 90 -3.12 -5.17 1.10
C TYR A 90 -3.59 -6.22 2.08
N ALA A 91 -2.94 -7.38 2.13
CA ALA A 91 -3.24 -8.42 3.10
C ALA A 91 -1.98 -9.21 3.47
N PRO A 92 -1.91 -9.77 4.69
CA PRO A 92 -0.86 -10.74 5.03
C PRO A 92 -1.04 -12.05 4.23
N LYS A 93 0.01 -12.86 4.26
CA LYS A 93 0.07 -14.20 3.65
C LYS A 93 -0.87 -15.20 4.32
#